data_AF-A0A7J5D5C2-F1
#
_entry.id   AF-A0A7J5D5C2-F1
#
_cell.length_a   1.000
_cell.length_b   1.000
_cell.length_c   1.000
_cell.angle_alpha   90.00
_cell.angle_beta   90.00
_cell.angle_gamma   90.00
#
_symmetry.space_group_name_H-M   'P 1'
#
loop_
_entity.id
_entity.type
_entity.pdbx_description
1 polymer ?
#
loop_
_entity_poly.entity_id
_entity_poly.type
_entity_poly.pdbx_seq_one_letter_code
_entity_poly.pdbx_strand_id
1 'polypeptide(L)'
;MTHRARPRVHLLTGGPAWEERRATPPKPRGFTKKQKAARKPLNSAMNQLSQAVSRRDWRAARTARSAAWDEVNKLDHELTREERKKLWQYKQQIVAGEAQDRRRAETQRR
;
A
#
# COMPACT_ATOMS: atom_id res chain seq x y z
N MET A 1 -17.34 67.80 -16.66
CA MET A 1 -17.12 66.50 -15.97
C MET A 1 -16.67 65.48 -17.00
N THR A 2 -15.38 65.15 -17.05
CA THR A 2 -14.80 64.27 -18.06
C THR A 2 -14.81 62.83 -17.57
N HIS A 3 -15.74 62.02 -18.09
CA HIS A 3 -15.78 60.58 -17.84
C HIS A 3 -14.61 59.91 -18.59
N ARG A 4 -13.53 59.59 -17.87
CA ARG A 4 -12.43 58.77 -18.38
C ARG A 4 -12.92 57.32 -18.55
N ALA A 5 -13.12 56.90 -19.80
CA ALA A 5 -13.37 55.50 -20.15
C ALA A 5 -12.12 54.67 -19.81
N ARG A 6 -12.24 53.73 -18.87
CA ARG A 6 -11.16 52.78 -18.56
C ARG A 6 -11.19 51.62 -19.56
N PRO A 7 -10.05 51.23 -20.17
CA PRO A 7 -10.02 50.07 -21.04
C PRO A 7 -10.19 48.78 -20.23
N ARG A 8 -11.12 47.91 -20.64
CA ARG A 8 -11.27 46.56 -20.08
C ARG A 8 -10.25 45.66 -20.78
N VAL A 9 -9.22 45.24 -20.04
CA VAL A 9 -8.25 44.25 -20.51
C VAL A 9 -8.96 42.90 -20.63
N HIS A 10 -9.20 42.44 -21.85
CA HIS A 10 -9.61 41.07 -22.11
C HIS A 10 -8.37 40.17 -22.02
N LEU A 11 -8.22 39.45 -20.90
CA LEU A 11 -7.26 38.34 -20.79
C LEU A 11 -7.74 37.20 -21.69
N LEU A 12 -7.23 37.15 -22.92
CA LEU A 12 -7.25 35.95 -23.75
C LEU A 12 -6.17 34.99 -23.24
N THR A 13 -6.47 34.29 -22.15
CA THR A 13 -5.65 33.13 -21.72
C THR A 13 -5.87 31.99 -22.70
N GLY A 14 -5.10 31.99 -23.79
CA GLY A 14 -4.99 30.88 -24.76
C GLY A 14 -4.22 29.69 -24.19
N GLY A 15 -4.65 29.17 -23.04
CA GLY A 15 -4.15 27.93 -22.47
C GLY A 15 -5.31 26.94 -22.28
N PRO A 16 -5.03 25.63 -22.32
CA PRO A 16 -6.07 24.61 -22.15
C PRO A 16 -6.83 24.84 -20.84
N ALA A 17 -8.15 24.75 -20.92
CA ALA A 17 -9.06 25.02 -19.81
C ALA A 17 -8.69 24.15 -18.60
N TRP A 18 -8.93 24.66 -17.39
CA TRP A 18 -8.70 23.93 -16.14
C TRP A 18 -9.40 22.54 -16.14
N GLU A 19 -10.50 22.41 -16.87
CA GLU A 19 -11.24 21.16 -17.13
C GLU A 19 -10.45 20.14 -17.95
N GLU A 20 -9.74 20.56 -19.01
CA GLU A 20 -8.91 19.67 -19.84
C GLU A 20 -7.71 19.10 -19.06
N ARG A 21 -7.19 19.88 -18.09
CA ARG A 21 -6.12 19.42 -17.20
C ARG A 21 -6.57 18.31 -16.24
N ARG A 22 -7.85 18.27 -15.86
CA ARG A 22 -8.43 17.22 -15.00
C ARG A 22 -8.86 15.97 -15.77
N ALA A 23 -9.19 16.12 -17.05
CA ALA A 23 -9.70 15.02 -17.88
C ALA A 23 -8.64 13.94 -18.20
N THR A 24 -7.36 14.22 -17.99
CA THR A 24 -6.29 13.23 -18.22
C THR A 24 -5.84 12.65 -16.88
N PRO A 25 -6.42 11.53 -16.40
CA PRO A 25 -5.83 10.84 -15.26
C PRO A 25 -4.39 10.47 -15.63
N PRO A 26 -3.40 10.73 -14.76
CA PRO A 26 -2.04 10.32 -15.03
C PRO A 26 -2.06 8.80 -15.27
N LYS A 27 -1.66 8.38 -16.47
CA LYS A 27 -1.50 6.96 -16.80
C LYS A 27 -0.74 6.29 -15.66
N PRO A 28 -1.18 5.14 -15.13
CA PRO A 28 -0.46 4.45 -14.07
C PRO A 28 0.93 4.16 -14.60
N ARG A 29 1.92 4.93 -14.12
CA ARG A 29 3.31 4.70 -14.48
C ARG A 29 3.66 3.37 -13.84
N GLY A 30 3.63 2.31 -14.65
CA GLY A 30 4.05 0.99 -14.21
C GLY A 30 5.42 1.08 -13.53
N PHE A 31 5.65 0.22 -12.55
CA PHE A 31 6.87 0.25 -11.74
C PHE A 31 8.13 0.36 -12.59
N THR A 32 8.98 1.33 -12.28
CA THR A 32 10.31 1.47 -12.88
C THR A 32 11.16 0.22 -12.59
N LYS A 33 12.20 -0.03 -13.40
CA LYS A 33 13.13 -1.17 -13.19
C LYS A 33 13.71 -1.18 -11.76
N LYS A 34 14.05 0.00 -11.20
CA LYS A 34 14.55 0.16 -9.83
C LYS A 34 13.49 -0.22 -8.79
N GLN A 35 12.23 0.21 -8.97
CA GLN A 35 11.12 -0.15 -8.08
C GLN A 35 10.78 -1.65 -8.13
N LYS A 36 10.86 -2.28 -9.31
CA LYS A 36 10.70 -3.75 -9.43
C LYS A 36 11.80 -4.50 -8.69
N ALA A 37 13.05 -4.04 -8.76
CA ALA A 37 14.15 -4.63 -8.01
C ALA A 37 13.96 -4.47 -6.49
N ALA A 38 13.55 -3.29 -6.04
CA ALA A 38 13.29 -2.99 -4.63
C ALA A 38 12.10 -3.78 -4.05
N ARG A 39 11.17 -4.27 -4.88
CA ARG A 39 10.07 -5.15 -4.44
C ARG A 39 10.44 -6.63 -4.33
N LYS A 40 11.57 -7.08 -4.88
CA LYS A 40 11.97 -8.51 -4.80
C LYS A 40 12.09 -9.00 -3.35
N PRO A 41 12.75 -8.28 -2.42
CA PRO A 41 12.82 -8.69 -1.02
C PRO A 41 11.44 -8.75 -0.37
N LEU A 42 10.59 -7.75 -0.62
CA LEU A 42 9.22 -7.73 -0.13
C LEU A 42 8.41 -8.93 -0.61
N ASN A 43 8.46 -9.27 -1.90
CA ASN A 43 7.76 -10.42 -2.44
C ASN A 43 8.23 -11.74 -1.81
N SER A 44 9.54 -11.87 -1.57
CA SER A 44 10.09 -13.03 -0.87
C SER A 44 9.56 -13.14 0.56
N ALA A 45 9.57 -12.04 1.32
CA ALA A 45 9.05 -11.99 2.68
C ALA A 45 7.54 -12.28 2.74
N MET A 46 6.76 -11.76 1.79
CA MET A 46 5.32 -12.05 1.67
C MET A 46 5.05 -13.53 1.35
N ASN A 47 5.87 -14.16 0.50
CA ASN A 47 5.76 -15.59 0.21
C ASN A 47 6.09 -16.45 1.44
N GLN A 48 7.16 -16.11 2.17
CA GLN A 48 7.52 -16.78 3.42
C GLN A 48 6.41 -16.65 4.47
N LEU A 49 5.82 -15.45 4.59
CA LEU A 49 4.69 -15.21 5.48
C LEU A 49 3.48 -16.09 5.11
N SER A 50 3.12 -16.13 3.82
CA SER A 50 2.02 -16.97 3.34
C SER A 50 2.24 -18.46 3.65
N GLN A 51 3.46 -18.96 3.44
CA GLN A 51 3.83 -20.34 3.75
C GLN A 51 3.79 -20.63 5.25
N ALA A 52 4.28 -19.73 6.09
CA ALA A 52 4.25 -19.89 7.55
C ALA A 52 2.81 -19.94 8.08
N VAL A 53 1.93 -19.06 7.59
CA VAL A 53 0.51 -19.05 7.92
C VAL A 53 -0.18 -20.34 7.46
N SER A 54 0.12 -20.83 6.25
CA SER A 54 -0.42 -22.09 5.74
C SER A 54 -0.01 -23.31 6.58
N ARG A 55 1.22 -23.33 7.10
CA ARG A 55 1.72 -24.35 8.01
C ARG A 55 1.21 -24.20 9.45
N ARG A 56 0.47 -23.12 9.74
CA ARG A 56 0.03 -22.74 11.09
C ARG A 56 1.21 -22.55 12.07
N ASP A 57 2.39 -22.26 11.54
CA ASP A 57 3.55 -21.87 12.34
C ASP A 57 3.46 -20.38 12.66
N TRP A 58 2.76 -20.06 13.74
CA TRP A 58 2.46 -18.69 14.12
C TRP A 58 3.71 -17.90 14.55
N ARG A 59 4.72 -18.58 15.10
CA ARG A 59 5.98 -17.94 15.50
C ARG A 59 6.80 -17.53 14.27
N ALA A 60 6.94 -18.42 13.30
CA ALA A 60 7.57 -18.09 12.03
C ALA A 60 6.76 -17.01 11.27
N ALA A 61 5.43 -17.10 11.27
CA ALA A 61 4.57 -16.12 10.62
C ALA A 61 4.73 -14.70 11.21
N ARG A 62 4.86 -14.57 12.55
CA ARG A 62 5.11 -13.28 13.19
C ARG A 62 6.46 -12.68 12.75
N THR A 63 7.49 -13.51 12.70
CA THR A 63 8.84 -13.10 12.29
C THR A 63 8.85 -12.66 10.82
N ALA A 64 8.27 -13.46 9.93
CA ALA A 64 8.16 -13.16 8.50
C ALA A 64 7.33 -11.88 8.25
N ARG A 65 6.27 -11.67 9.02
CA ARG A 65 5.47 -10.43 8.95
C ARG A 65 6.27 -9.20 9.33
N SER A 66 7.10 -9.28 10.38
CA SER A 66 7.96 -8.16 10.78
C SER A 66 8.94 -7.81 9.67
N ALA A 67 9.64 -8.81 9.13
CA ALA A 67 10.56 -8.62 8.02
C ALA A 67 9.88 -8.01 6.79
N ALA A 68 8.68 -8.48 6.44
CA ALA A 68 7.90 -7.91 5.34
C ALA A 68 7.49 -6.45 5.60
N TRP A 69 7.20 -6.08 6.85
CA TRP A 69 6.89 -4.70 7.22
C TRP A 69 8.10 -3.78 7.11
N ASP A 70 9.30 -4.26 7.48
CA ASP A 70 10.55 -3.53 7.31
C ASP A 70 10.86 -3.26 5.83
N GLU A 71 10.63 -4.26 4.96
CA GLU A 71 10.78 -4.08 3.51
C GLU A 71 9.75 -3.10 2.92
N VAL A 72 8.51 -3.11 3.40
CA VAL A 72 7.48 -2.14 3.00
C VAL A 72 7.84 -0.71 3.43
N ASN A 73 8.48 -0.53 4.57
CA ASN A 73 8.87 0.80 5.05
C ASN A 73 10.03 1.42 4.26
N LYS A 74 10.84 0.60 3.58
CA LYS A 74 11.89 1.07 2.66
C LYS A 74 11.34 1.57 1.32
N LEU A 75 10.07 1.31 1.03
CA LEU A 75 9.41 1.65 -0.23
C LEU A 75 8.44 2.82 -0.05
N ASP A 76 8.14 3.50 -1.16
CA ASP A 76 7.16 4.58 -1.18
C ASP A 76 5.78 4.09 -0.70
N HIS A 77 5.11 4.90 0.11
CA HIS A 77 3.83 4.59 0.72
C HIS A 77 2.73 4.40 -0.34
N GLU A 78 2.70 5.22 -1.38
CA GLU A 78 1.67 5.12 -2.42
C GLU A 78 1.79 3.83 -3.24
N LEU A 79 3.01 3.31 -3.38
CA LEU A 79 3.31 2.11 -4.14
C LEU A 79 3.11 0.82 -3.33
N THR A 80 2.93 0.90 -2.01
CA THR A 80 2.85 -0.26 -1.10
C THR A 80 1.54 -0.36 -0.33
N ARG A 81 0.53 0.43 -0.70
CA ARG A 81 -0.77 0.49 0.00
C ARG A 81 -1.46 -0.88 0.09
N GLU A 82 -1.45 -1.64 -1.00
CA GLU A 82 -2.06 -2.97 -1.05
C GLU A 82 -1.29 -3.99 -0.21
N GLU A 83 0.04 -3.95 -0.22
CA GLU A 83 0.88 -4.82 0.60
C GLU A 83 0.70 -4.52 2.09
N ARG A 84 0.61 -3.24 2.48
CA ARG A 84 0.29 -2.83 3.86
C ARG A 84 -1.06 -3.40 4.31
N LYS A 85 -2.08 -3.33 3.45
CA LYS A 85 -3.40 -3.91 3.71
C LYS A 85 -3.33 -5.43 3.91
N LYS A 86 -2.61 -6.15 3.03
CA LYS A 86 -2.40 -7.60 3.18
C LYS A 86 -1.65 -7.96 4.46
N LEU A 87 -0.60 -7.21 4.81
CA LEU A 87 0.15 -7.43 6.05
C LEU A 87 -0.70 -7.20 7.31
N TRP A 88 -1.69 -6.30 7.22
CA TRP A 88 -2.68 -6.14 8.29
C TRP A 88 -3.65 -7.32 8.36
N GLN A 89 -4.13 -7.85 7.22
CA GLN A 89 -4.95 -9.05 7.19
C GLN A 89 -4.22 -10.28 7.77
N TYR A 90 -2.96 -10.48 7.40
CA TYR A 90 -2.14 -11.54 7.99
C TYR A 90 -1.94 -11.37 9.50
N LYS A 91 -1.86 -10.14 10.02
CA LYS A 91 -1.84 -9.90 11.48
C LYS A 91 -3.06 -10.54 12.15
N GLN A 92 -4.25 -10.25 11.61
CA GLN A 92 -5.50 -10.73 12.17
C GLN A 92 -5.59 -12.25 12.11
N GLN A 93 -5.16 -12.85 10.99
CA GLN A 93 -5.11 -14.31 10.83
C GLN A 93 -4.17 -14.97 11.84
N ILE A 94 -2.96 -14.42 12.04
CA ILE A 94 -1.99 -14.95 13.02
C ILE A 94 -2.60 -14.91 14.42
N VAL A 95 -3.14 -13.76 14.83
CA VAL A 95 -3.74 -13.60 16.17
C VAL A 95 -4.92 -14.56 16.38
N ALA A 96 -5.80 -14.67 15.39
CA ALA A 96 -6.94 -15.59 15.46
C ALA A 96 -6.49 -17.06 15.51
N GLY A 97 -5.48 -17.43 14.71
CA GLY A 97 -4.90 -18.77 14.69
C GLY A 97 -4.26 -19.15 16.03
N GLU A 98 -3.49 -18.25 16.63
CA GLU A 98 -2.88 -18.45 17.95
C GLU A 98 -3.93 -18.62 19.05
N ALA A 99 -4.99 -17.80 19.03
CA ALA A 99 -6.09 -17.91 19.98
C ALA A 99 -6.83 -19.25 19.83
N GLN A 100 -7.04 -19.71 18.60
CA GLN A 100 -7.70 -20.99 18.33
C GLN A 100 -6.84 -22.18 18.82
N ASP A 101 -5.53 -22.17 18.57
CA ASP A 101 -4.65 -23.25 19.03
C ASP A 101 -4.50 -23.27 20.54
N ARG A 102 -4.47 -22.10 21.19
CA ARG A 102 -4.49 -22.03 22.66
C ARG A 102 -5.75 -22.67 23.24
N ARG A 103 -6.93 -22.33 22.70
CA ARG A 103 -8.21 -22.91 23.13
C ARG A 103 -8.25 -24.43 22.94
N ARG A 104 -7.76 -24.93 21.80
CA ARG A 104 -7.68 -26.38 21.52
C ARG A 104 -6.79 -27.10 22.54
N ALA A 105 -5.62 -26.53 22.85
CA ALA A 105 -4.71 -27.09 23.84
C ALA A 105 -5.30 -27.10 25.26
N GLU A 106 -6.09 -26.09 25.63
CA GLU A 106 -6.80 -26.03 26.91
C GLU A 106 -7.93 -27.07 26.99
N THR A 107 -8.69 -27.29 25.92
CA THR A 107 -9.74 -28.32 25.86
C THR A 107 -9.16 -29.73 26.00
N GLN A 108 -8.01 -30.03 25.38
CA GLN A 108 -7.38 -31.35 25.45
C GLN A 108 -6.76 -31.69 26.81
N ARG A 109 -6.60 -30.70 27.69
CA ARG A 109 -6.04 -30.89 29.05
C ARG A 109 -7.10 -31.12 30.12
N ARG A 110 -8.38 -30.99 29.77
CA ARG A 110 -9.54 -31.27 30.63
C ARG A 110 -10.08 -32.64 30.31
#